data_AF-A0A7Y2Z8A7-F1
#
_entry.id   AF-A0A7Y2Z8A7-F1
#
_cell.length_a   1.000
_cell.length_b   1.000
_cell.length_c   1.000
_cell.angle_alpha   90.00
_cell.angle_beta   90.00
_cell.angle_gamma   90.00
#
_symmetry.space_group_name_H-M   'P 1'
#
loop_
_entity.id
_entity.type
_entity.pdbx_description
1 polymer ?
#
loop_
_entity_poly.entity_id
_entity_poly.type
_entity_poly.pdbx_seq_one_letter_code
_entity_poly.pdbx_strand_id
1 'polypeptide(L)'
;MKYLILVGDGMGDHPIPKLDNKTPLEAASTPAMDDLCKRSTLFEVATVPEGFHPGSDIANMSLLGYDPANYYTGRAPLEAASMGIELAADETAFRCNLVTLEQDKAHTRMIDFSAGHISSAEAAELISAIQQQCGSERVRFCSGISYRHLLVVNDAISAPDAVPPHDYIGKDVSDYFQAYLDSPDWGPLLQKAQQILADHPVNRKRVAQGKLPATSIWPWGSGKMPAMPSLSTRFNISGTMISAVDLLNGLGVCVGLDIAKVEGATGYIDTNYEGKAAAALEALERQDFVFVHLEAPDEAGHQGRL
;
A
#
# COMPACT_ATOMS: atom_id res chain seq x y z
N MET A 1 4.22 -24.57 20.98
CA MET A 1 4.30 -24.92 19.54
C MET A 1 4.64 -23.64 18.82
N LYS A 2 5.45 -23.69 17.75
CA LYS A 2 5.78 -22.49 16.96
C LYS A 2 5.13 -22.60 15.59
N TYR A 3 4.70 -21.47 15.05
CA TYR A 3 3.95 -21.37 13.80
C TYR A 3 4.66 -20.40 12.84
N LEU A 4 4.76 -20.78 11.58
CA LEU A 4 5.32 -19.93 10.53
C LEU A 4 4.39 -19.96 9.33
N ILE A 5 3.98 -18.77 8.86
CA ILE A 5 3.33 -18.60 7.57
C ILE A 5 4.33 -17.93 6.64
N LEU A 6 4.69 -18.62 5.56
CA LEU A 6 5.49 -18.06 4.47
C LEU A 6 4.57 -17.82 3.28
N VAL A 7 4.43 -16.56 2.87
CA VAL A 7 3.63 -16.15 1.72
C VAL A 7 4.54 -15.72 0.59
N GLY A 8 4.52 -16.46 -0.52
CA GLY A 8 4.96 -15.95 -1.81
C GLY A 8 3.80 -15.18 -2.43
N ASP A 9 3.82 -13.85 -2.34
CA ASP A 9 2.76 -13.01 -2.91
C ASP A 9 2.76 -13.18 -4.44
N GLY A 10 1.57 -13.25 -5.03
CA GLY A 10 1.41 -13.48 -6.48
C GLY A 10 2.06 -14.77 -7.03
N MET A 11 2.43 -15.75 -6.19
CA MET A 11 3.22 -16.93 -6.64
C MET A 11 2.42 -17.94 -7.47
N GLY A 12 1.08 -17.92 -7.35
CA GLY A 12 0.20 -18.76 -8.17
C GLY A 12 0.07 -18.19 -9.59
N ASP A 13 0.19 -19.04 -10.60
CA ASP A 13 0.14 -18.63 -12.01
C ASP A 13 -0.52 -19.71 -12.88
N HIS A 14 -0.76 -19.38 -14.14
CA HIS A 14 -1.22 -20.28 -15.18
C HIS A 14 -0.05 -20.98 -15.90
N PRO A 15 -0.30 -22.12 -16.54
CA PRO A 15 0.65 -22.74 -17.46
C PRO A 15 1.08 -21.80 -18.60
N ILE A 16 2.39 -21.73 -18.86
CA ILE A 16 2.97 -20.82 -19.85
C ILE A 16 3.64 -21.63 -20.98
N PRO A 17 3.32 -21.39 -22.27
CA PRO A 17 3.90 -22.14 -23.38
C PRO A 17 5.43 -22.10 -23.45
N LYS A 18 6.05 -20.99 -23.04
CA LYS A 18 7.52 -20.83 -22.99
C LYS A 18 8.20 -21.70 -21.92
N LEU A 19 7.43 -22.21 -20.96
CA LEU A 19 7.89 -23.10 -19.88
C LEU A 19 7.41 -24.55 -20.11
N ASP A 20 7.28 -24.97 -21.36
CA ASP A 20 6.73 -26.29 -21.73
C ASP A 20 5.31 -26.54 -21.15
N ASN A 21 4.49 -25.48 -21.11
CA ASN A 21 3.16 -25.46 -20.48
C ASN A 21 3.17 -25.83 -18.99
N LYS A 22 4.20 -25.42 -18.27
CA LYS A 22 4.24 -25.40 -16.80
C LYS A 22 3.97 -24.00 -16.26
N THR A 23 3.55 -23.91 -15.01
CA THR A 23 3.60 -22.66 -14.24
C THR A 23 5.05 -22.27 -13.93
N PRO A 24 5.35 -21.00 -13.61
CA PRO A 24 6.69 -20.60 -13.15
C PRO A 24 7.17 -21.40 -11.94
N LEU A 25 6.28 -21.70 -10.99
CA LEU A 25 6.62 -22.48 -9.79
C LEU A 25 7.01 -23.92 -10.13
N GLU A 26 6.30 -24.57 -11.06
CA GLU A 26 6.64 -25.92 -11.54
C GLU A 26 7.91 -25.97 -12.41
N ALA A 27 8.25 -24.87 -13.07
CA ALA A 27 9.46 -24.76 -13.87
C ALA A 27 10.71 -24.43 -13.04
N ALA A 28 10.53 -23.76 -11.90
CA ALA A 28 11.60 -23.37 -10.99
C ALA A 28 12.27 -24.57 -10.30
N SER A 29 13.55 -24.42 -9.94
CA SER A 29 14.23 -25.42 -9.10
C SER A 29 13.97 -25.11 -7.63
N THR A 30 13.07 -25.88 -7.00
CA THR A 30 12.58 -25.62 -5.64
C THR A 30 12.84 -26.78 -4.66
N PRO A 31 14.07 -27.32 -4.57
CA PRO A 31 14.34 -28.58 -3.86
C PRO A 31 13.92 -28.56 -2.37
N ALA A 32 14.03 -27.41 -1.70
CA ALA A 32 13.61 -27.26 -0.31
C ALA A 32 12.08 -27.33 -0.14
N MET A 33 11.33 -26.68 -1.03
CA MET A 33 9.87 -26.74 -1.02
C MET A 33 9.39 -28.13 -1.46
N ASP A 34 10.04 -28.74 -2.46
CA ASP A 34 9.72 -30.09 -2.92
C ASP A 34 9.91 -31.13 -1.81
N ASP A 35 10.98 -31.00 -1.01
CA ASP A 35 11.21 -31.85 0.16
C ASP A 35 10.18 -31.62 1.28
N LEU A 36 9.83 -30.35 1.54
CA LEU A 36 8.81 -30.00 2.52
C LEU A 36 7.45 -30.57 2.14
N CYS A 37 7.05 -30.44 0.87
CA CYS A 37 5.76 -30.93 0.36
C CYS A 37 5.63 -32.46 0.51
N LYS A 38 6.71 -33.23 0.33
CA LYS A 38 6.70 -34.70 0.51
C LYS A 38 6.35 -35.16 1.92
N ARG A 39 6.51 -34.29 2.92
CA ARG A 39 6.29 -34.56 4.34
C ARG A 39 5.13 -33.76 4.92
N SER A 40 4.34 -33.11 4.06
CA SER A 40 3.30 -32.16 4.43
C SER A 40 1.95 -32.55 3.81
N THR A 41 0.89 -31.91 4.28
CA THR A 41 -0.43 -32.00 3.65
C THR A 41 -0.63 -30.79 2.76
N LEU A 42 -1.05 -31.01 1.52
CA LEU A 42 -1.28 -29.96 0.53
C LEU A 42 -2.77 -29.62 0.45
N PHE A 43 -3.05 -28.33 0.31
CA PHE A 43 -4.40 -27.79 0.15
C PHE A 43 -4.38 -26.65 -0.86
N GLU A 44 -5.49 -26.49 -1.56
CA GLU A 44 -5.79 -25.24 -2.27
C GLU A 44 -6.51 -24.30 -1.31
N VAL A 45 -6.16 -23.02 -1.35
CA VAL A 45 -6.75 -21.99 -0.49
C VAL A 45 -7.21 -20.81 -1.32
N ALA A 46 -8.49 -20.44 -1.16
CA ALA A 46 -9.00 -19.16 -1.64
C ALA A 46 -8.80 -18.11 -0.54
N THR A 47 -7.83 -17.23 -0.73
CA THR A 47 -7.48 -16.18 0.25
C THR A 47 -8.36 -14.94 0.14
N VAL A 48 -9.02 -14.76 -0.99
CA VAL A 48 -9.92 -13.63 -1.27
C VAL A 48 -11.36 -14.14 -1.23
N PRO A 49 -12.18 -13.74 -0.24
CA PRO A 49 -13.58 -14.12 -0.18
C PRO A 49 -14.38 -13.55 -1.36
N GLU A 50 -15.49 -14.21 -1.68
CA GLU A 50 -16.42 -13.75 -2.72
C GLU A 50 -16.91 -12.32 -2.43
N GLY A 51 -16.99 -11.50 -3.47
CA GLY A 51 -17.40 -10.09 -3.36
C GLY A 51 -16.27 -9.12 -2.99
N PHE A 52 -15.06 -9.59 -2.72
CA PHE A 52 -13.89 -8.75 -2.52
C PHE A 52 -12.98 -8.70 -3.74
N HIS A 53 -12.30 -7.57 -3.90
CA HIS A 53 -11.24 -7.43 -4.89
C HIS A 53 -10.00 -8.24 -4.48
N PRO A 54 -9.22 -8.79 -5.43
CA PRO A 54 -8.05 -9.61 -5.13
C PRO A 54 -6.83 -8.76 -4.75
N GLY A 55 -6.90 -8.08 -3.60
CA GLY A 55 -5.82 -7.26 -3.06
C GLY A 55 -5.03 -7.95 -1.96
N SER A 56 -3.73 -7.62 -1.83
CA SER A 56 -2.86 -8.16 -0.76
C SER A 56 -3.37 -7.81 0.65
N ASP A 57 -4.03 -6.67 0.82
CA ASP A 57 -4.76 -6.31 2.04
C ASP A 57 -5.81 -7.36 2.42
N ILE A 58 -6.68 -7.73 1.48
CA ILE A 58 -7.75 -8.70 1.70
C ILE A 58 -7.17 -10.10 1.90
N ALA A 59 -6.30 -10.54 1.00
CA ALA A 59 -5.75 -11.89 1.01
C ALA A 59 -4.96 -12.18 2.30
N ASN A 60 -4.11 -11.25 2.72
CA ASN A 60 -3.28 -11.44 3.91
C ASN A 60 -4.08 -11.24 5.23
N MET A 61 -5.14 -10.42 5.21
CA MET A 61 -6.10 -10.35 6.33
C MET A 61 -6.76 -11.71 6.56
N SER A 62 -7.23 -12.36 5.48
CA SER A 62 -7.78 -13.72 5.52
C SER A 62 -6.76 -14.74 6.02
N LEU A 63 -5.50 -14.67 5.55
CA LEU A 63 -4.43 -15.58 6.00
C LEU A 63 -4.09 -15.45 7.48
N LEU A 64 -4.21 -14.23 8.06
CA LEU A 64 -4.10 -14.01 9.50
C LEU A 64 -5.35 -14.44 10.28
N GLY A 65 -6.36 -14.98 9.59
CA GLY A 65 -7.58 -15.53 10.16
C GLY A 65 -8.66 -14.48 10.44
N TYR A 66 -8.58 -13.28 9.87
CA TYR A 66 -9.58 -12.22 10.00
C TYR A 66 -10.48 -12.21 8.77
N ASP A 67 -11.80 -12.21 8.99
CA ASP A 67 -12.78 -12.11 7.92
C ASP A 67 -12.85 -10.67 7.39
N PRO A 68 -12.47 -10.41 6.12
CA PRO A 68 -12.52 -9.08 5.52
C PRO A 68 -13.91 -8.43 5.58
N ALA A 69 -15.00 -9.21 5.58
CA ALA A 69 -16.35 -8.68 5.72
C ALA A 69 -16.59 -7.94 7.04
N ASN A 70 -15.84 -8.28 8.09
CA ASN A 70 -15.99 -7.69 9.42
C ASN A 70 -14.91 -6.65 9.73
N TYR A 71 -13.75 -6.72 9.09
CA TYR A 71 -12.56 -5.97 9.51
C TYR A 71 -11.96 -5.08 8.43
N TYR A 72 -12.27 -5.30 7.15
CA TYR A 72 -11.69 -4.48 6.10
C TYR A 72 -12.38 -3.12 6.02
N THR A 73 -11.60 -2.06 6.20
CA THR A 73 -12.07 -0.67 6.16
C THR A 73 -11.43 0.16 5.05
N GLY A 74 -10.46 -0.38 4.32
CA GLY A 74 -9.67 0.32 3.29
C GLY A 74 -8.17 0.14 3.47
N ARG A 75 -7.38 0.59 2.47
CA ARG A 75 -5.90 0.47 2.50
C ARG A 75 -5.21 1.57 3.30
N ALA A 76 -5.69 2.80 3.18
CA ALA A 76 -5.12 3.95 3.86
C ALA A 76 -4.96 3.79 5.39
N PRO A 77 -5.91 3.21 6.15
CA PRO A 77 -5.72 3.00 7.59
C PRO A 77 -4.62 2.00 7.94
N LEU A 78 -4.40 0.98 7.10
CA LEU A 78 -3.30 0.03 7.29
C LEU A 78 -1.95 0.73 7.06
N GLU A 79 -1.85 1.55 6.02
CA GLU A 79 -0.65 2.37 5.81
C GLU A 79 -0.44 3.42 6.91
N ALA A 80 -1.52 3.98 7.46
CA ALA A 80 -1.41 4.84 8.64
C ALA A 80 -0.79 4.08 9.82
N ALA A 81 -1.25 2.86 10.08
CA ALA A 81 -0.70 2.01 11.13
C ALA A 81 0.80 1.68 10.90
N SER A 82 1.21 1.40 9.65
CA SER A 82 2.63 1.11 9.33
C SER A 82 3.55 2.32 9.55
N MET A 83 3.02 3.53 9.34
CA MET A 83 3.70 4.79 9.59
C MET A 83 3.69 5.21 11.07
N GLY A 84 3.02 4.45 11.96
CA GLY A 84 2.82 4.84 13.36
C GLY A 84 1.87 6.01 13.53
N ILE A 85 0.96 6.23 12.57
CA ILE A 85 -0.06 7.25 12.63
C ILE A 85 -1.31 6.64 13.26
N GLU A 86 -1.65 7.14 14.45
CA GLU A 86 -2.91 6.83 15.10
C GLU A 86 -4.05 7.65 14.45
N LEU A 87 -5.21 7.00 14.32
CA LEU A 87 -6.45 7.61 13.86
C LEU A 87 -7.47 7.57 15.01
N ALA A 88 -8.09 8.71 15.28
CA ALA A 88 -9.23 8.79 16.18
C ALA A 88 -10.47 8.11 15.57
N ALA A 89 -11.49 7.84 16.39
CA ALA A 89 -12.71 7.15 15.94
C ALA A 89 -13.50 7.95 14.89
N ASP A 90 -13.37 9.27 14.92
CA ASP A 90 -13.96 10.21 13.96
C ASP A 90 -12.99 10.58 12.83
N GLU A 91 -11.83 9.94 12.71
CA GLU A 91 -10.87 10.17 11.62
C GLU A 91 -10.95 9.08 10.54
N THR A 92 -10.81 9.52 9.29
CA THR A 92 -10.69 8.69 8.09
C THR A 92 -9.36 9.01 7.42
N ALA A 93 -8.56 7.97 7.15
CA ALA A 93 -7.33 8.10 6.36
C ALA A 93 -7.64 7.92 4.88
N PHE A 94 -6.90 8.67 4.06
CA PHE A 94 -6.87 8.59 2.60
C PHE A 94 -5.43 8.38 2.18
N ARG A 95 -5.21 7.52 1.17
CA ARG A 95 -4.00 7.64 0.36
C ARG A 95 -4.07 8.97 -0.36
N CYS A 96 -2.95 9.66 -0.48
CA CYS A 96 -2.86 10.96 -1.10
C CYS A 96 -1.66 10.96 -2.03
N ASN A 97 -1.91 10.86 -3.32
CA ASN A 97 -0.84 10.91 -4.31
C ASN A 97 -0.51 12.36 -4.67
N LEU A 98 0.77 12.68 -4.81
CA LEU A 98 1.20 13.81 -5.64
C LEU A 98 1.13 13.38 -7.11
N VAL A 99 0.31 14.08 -7.91
CA VAL A 99 0.03 13.73 -9.31
C VAL A 99 0.39 14.87 -10.26
N THR A 100 0.67 14.53 -11.52
CA THR A 100 0.73 15.48 -12.63
C THR A 100 -0.57 15.39 -13.42
N LEU A 101 -1.40 16.41 -13.27
CA LEU A 101 -2.56 16.67 -14.11
C LEU A 101 -2.23 17.72 -15.17
N GLU A 102 -2.73 17.51 -16.38
CA GLU A 102 -2.86 18.54 -17.42
C GLU A 102 -4.32 18.98 -17.46
N GLN A 103 -4.54 20.30 -17.43
CA GLN A 103 -5.88 20.88 -17.35
C GLN A 103 -6.05 21.95 -18.40
N ASP A 104 -7.16 21.88 -19.13
CA ASP A 104 -7.68 22.99 -19.93
C ASP A 104 -9.04 23.45 -19.37
N LYS A 105 -9.76 24.29 -20.12
CA LYS A 105 -11.03 24.86 -19.65
C LYS A 105 -12.15 23.83 -19.43
N ALA A 106 -12.06 22.66 -20.06
CA ALA A 106 -13.12 21.65 -20.06
C ALA A 106 -12.61 20.25 -19.67
N HIS A 107 -11.31 19.99 -19.78
CA HIS A 107 -10.74 18.66 -19.62
C HIS A 107 -9.63 18.64 -18.57
N THR A 108 -9.61 17.59 -17.76
CA THR A 108 -8.51 17.24 -16.86
C THR A 108 -8.00 15.85 -17.24
N ARG A 109 -6.70 15.75 -17.51
CA ARG A 109 -6.02 14.50 -17.88
C ARG A 109 -4.98 14.14 -16.84
N MET A 110 -4.98 12.88 -16.40
CA MET A 110 -3.94 12.34 -15.53
C MET A 110 -2.71 12.02 -16.37
N ILE A 111 -1.72 12.91 -16.39
CA ILE A 111 -0.47 12.68 -17.12
C ILE A 111 0.35 11.61 -16.41
N ASP A 112 0.49 11.73 -15.09
CA ASP A 112 1.27 10.79 -14.29
C ASP A 112 0.80 10.77 -12.82
N PHE A 113 0.52 9.58 -12.29
CA PHE A 113 0.01 9.38 -10.93
C PHE A 113 1.08 9.48 -9.82
N SER A 114 2.34 9.64 -10.22
CA SER A 114 3.53 9.64 -9.36
C SER A 114 4.36 10.93 -9.46
N ALA A 115 3.86 11.89 -10.24
CA ALA A 115 4.60 13.07 -10.68
C ALA A 115 5.98 12.75 -11.26
N GLY A 116 6.09 11.67 -12.04
CA GLY A 116 7.35 11.17 -12.59
C GLY A 116 8.28 10.62 -11.50
N HIS A 117 7.76 9.71 -10.68
CA HIS A 117 8.43 9.10 -9.52
C HIS A 117 9.18 10.14 -8.69
N ILE A 118 8.47 11.18 -8.25
CA ILE A 118 9.04 12.23 -7.41
C ILE A 118 9.77 11.62 -6.20
N SER A 119 10.95 12.14 -5.90
CA SER A 119 11.74 11.60 -4.78
C SER A 119 11.07 11.90 -3.44
N SER A 120 11.28 11.04 -2.43
CA SER A 120 10.72 11.26 -1.09
C SER A 120 11.15 12.61 -0.49
N ALA A 121 12.37 13.08 -0.76
CA ALA A 121 12.86 14.36 -0.27
C ALA A 121 12.09 15.54 -0.89
N GLU A 122 11.95 15.56 -2.22
CA GLU A 122 11.19 16.60 -2.92
C GLU A 122 9.71 16.58 -2.53
N ALA A 123 9.12 15.39 -2.43
CA ALA A 123 7.72 15.23 -2.08
C ALA A 123 7.43 15.64 -0.63
N ALA A 124 8.33 15.35 0.31
CA ALA A 124 8.19 15.77 1.71
C ALA A 124 8.16 17.30 1.85
N GLU A 125 8.96 18.03 1.08
CA GLU A 125 8.91 19.50 1.03
C GLU A 125 7.53 20.00 0.54
N LEU A 126 6.99 19.40 -0.52
CA LEU A 126 5.68 19.76 -1.07
C LEU A 126 4.54 19.47 -0.08
N ILE A 127 4.54 18.27 0.52
CA ILE A 127 3.53 17.88 1.51
C ILE A 127 3.63 18.73 2.77
N SER A 128 4.84 19.10 3.20
CA SER A 128 5.03 20.01 4.32
C SER A 128 4.45 21.40 4.03
N ALA A 129 4.66 21.94 2.82
CA ALA A 129 4.09 23.22 2.41
C ALA A 129 2.56 23.18 2.36
N ILE A 130 1.98 22.09 1.87
CA ILE A 130 0.53 21.86 1.87
C ILE A 130 0.02 21.75 3.31
N GLN A 131 0.65 20.96 4.17
CA GLN A 131 0.27 20.85 5.59
C GLN A 131 0.29 22.19 6.31
N GLN A 132 1.32 23.02 6.06
CA GLN A 132 1.44 24.33 6.71
C GLN A 132 0.30 25.28 6.35
N GLN A 133 -0.23 25.20 5.13
CA GLN A 133 -1.24 26.14 4.63
C GLN A 133 -2.66 25.58 4.64
N CYS A 134 -2.83 24.27 4.49
CA CYS A 134 -4.12 23.59 4.40
C CYS A 134 -4.45 22.75 5.65
N GLY A 135 -3.45 22.47 6.50
CA GLY A 135 -3.64 21.71 7.72
C GLY A 135 -4.53 22.44 8.73
N SER A 136 -5.35 21.68 9.45
CA SER A 136 -6.25 22.15 10.49
C SER A 136 -6.60 21.02 11.46
N GLU A 137 -7.47 21.26 12.43
CA GLU A 137 -8.04 20.20 13.28
C GLU A 137 -8.86 19.17 12.45
N ARG A 138 -9.31 19.54 11.24
CA ARG A 138 -10.09 18.68 10.36
C ARG A 138 -9.29 17.95 9.29
N VAL A 139 -8.05 18.38 9.04
CA VAL A 139 -7.25 17.98 7.87
C VAL A 139 -5.78 17.90 8.26
N ARG A 140 -5.17 16.73 8.08
CA ARG A 140 -3.77 16.48 8.41
C ARG A 140 -3.10 15.66 7.30
N PHE A 141 -2.10 16.25 6.66
CA PHE A 141 -1.26 15.60 5.68
C PHE A 141 -0.05 14.96 6.37
N CYS A 142 0.23 13.72 6.00
CA CYS A 142 1.35 12.94 6.52
C CYS A 142 2.24 12.49 5.36
N SER A 143 3.50 12.95 5.34
CA SER A 143 4.44 12.59 4.28
C SER A 143 4.81 11.11 4.36
N GLY A 144 4.44 10.34 3.33
CA GLY A 144 4.98 9.00 3.08
C GLY A 144 6.19 8.99 2.14
N ILE A 145 6.28 7.97 1.29
CA ILE A 145 7.43 7.67 0.42
C ILE A 145 7.13 8.06 -1.02
N SER A 146 8.08 8.74 -1.67
CA SER A 146 7.97 9.18 -3.06
C SER A 146 6.68 9.98 -3.23
N TYR A 147 5.78 9.56 -4.12
CA TYR A 147 4.49 10.21 -4.38
C TYR A 147 3.36 9.77 -3.45
N ARG A 148 3.56 8.74 -2.62
CA ARG A 148 2.51 8.12 -1.79
C ARG A 148 2.52 8.73 -0.40
N HIS A 149 1.49 9.47 -0.08
CA HIS A 149 1.33 10.10 1.23
C HIS A 149 -0.02 9.74 1.83
N LEU A 150 -0.27 10.19 3.05
CA LEU A 150 -1.58 10.07 3.68
C LEU A 150 -2.19 11.45 3.90
N LEU A 151 -3.51 11.48 3.81
CA LEU A 151 -4.34 12.58 4.25
C LEU A 151 -5.35 12.02 5.25
N VAL A 152 -5.31 12.54 6.48
CA VAL A 152 -6.29 12.23 7.52
C VAL A 152 -7.28 13.37 7.60
N VAL A 153 -8.56 13.05 7.56
CA VAL A 153 -9.65 14.01 7.76
C VAL A 153 -10.60 13.48 8.82
N ASN A 154 -11.25 14.38 9.57
CA ASN A 154 -12.31 13.96 10.47
C ASN A 154 -13.67 13.83 9.75
N ASP A 155 -14.66 13.25 10.43
CA ASP A 155 -16.00 12.94 9.90
C ASP A 155 -16.81 14.19 9.48
N ALA A 156 -16.30 15.40 9.74
CA ALA A 156 -16.88 16.61 9.17
C ALA A 156 -16.66 16.72 7.65
N ILE A 157 -15.74 15.95 7.08
CA ILE A 157 -15.48 15.86 5.63
C ILE A 157 -15.95 14.50 5.14
N SER A 158 -16.95 14.51 4.25
CA SER A 158 -17.42 13.28 3.62
C SER A 158 -16.38 12.69 2.68
N ALA A 159 -16.25 11.37 2.65
CA ALA A 159 -15.36 10.70 1.72
C ALA A 159 -15.79 10.98 0.26
N PRO A 160 -14.87 11.42 -0.61
CA PRO A 160 -15.13 11.58 -2.03
C PRO A 160 -15.21 10.21 -2.70
N ASP A 161 -15.97 10.13 -3.80
CA ASP A 161 -15.98 8.96 -4.68
C ASP A 161 -14.69 8.97 -5.52
N ALA A 162 -13.65 8.37 -4.95
CA ALA A 162 -12.28 8.47 -5.41
C ALA A 162 -11.84 7.22 -6.17
N VAL A 163 -11.31 7.40 -7.37
CA VAL A 163 -10.69 6.30 -8.13
C VAL A 163 -9.17 6.21 -7.88
N PRO A 164 -8.58 5.00 -7.97
CA PRO A 164 -7.13 4.83 -7.89
C PRO A 164 -6.43 5.54 -9.06
N PRO A 165 -5.50 6.49 -8.82
CA PRO A 165 -4.93 7.30 -9.90
C PRO A 165 -4.05 6.50 -10.87
N HIS A 166 -3.50 5.36 -10.43
CA HIS A 166 -2.65 4.50 -11.27
C HIS A 166 -3.43 3.76 -12.37
N ASP A 167 -4.74 3.60 -12.24
CA ASP A 167 -5.59 3.00 -13.28
C ASP A 167 -5.90 4.00 -14.42
N TYR A 168 -5.56 5.27 -14.24
CA TYR A 168 -5.97 6.38 -15.11
C TYR A 168 -4.80 7.11 -15.80
N ILE A 169 -3.60 6.53 -15.82
CA ILE A 169 -2.44 7.13 -16.48
C ILE A 169 -2.74 7.39 -17.97
N GLY A 170 -2.55 8.63 -18.40
CA GLY A 170 -2.82 9.10 -19.75
C GLY A 170 -4.31 9.21 -20.10
N LYS A 171 -5.24 8.98 -19.16
CA LYS A 171 -6.70 9.01 -19.38
C LYS A 171 -7.31 10.33 -18.92
N ASP A 172 -8.51 10.60 -19.43
CA ASP A 172 -9.38 11.67 -18.95
C ASP A 172 -9.89 11.31 -17.54
N VAL A 173 -9.81 12.27 -16.63
CA VAL A 173 -10.29 12.16 -15.24
C VAL A 173 -11.16 13.37 -14.86
N SER A 174 -11.73 14.06 -15.86
CA SER A 174 -12.47 15.31 -15.68
C SER A 174 -13.64 15.14 -14.72
N ASP A 175 -14.46 14.11 -14.90
CA ASP A 175 -15.63 13.87 -14.05
C ASP A 175 -15.24 13.60 -12.59
N TYR A 176 -14.21 12.78 -12.36
CA TYR A 176 -13.70 12.48 -11.03
C TYR A 176 -13.09 13.72 -10.37
N PHE A 177 -12.29 14.49 -11.13
CA PHE A 177 -11.68 15.71 -10.61
C PHE A 177 -12.75 16.76 -10.31
N GLN A 178 -13.75 16.91 -11.17
CA GLN A 178 -14.88 17.82 -10.97
C GLN A 178 -15.71 17.44 -9.74
N ALA A 179 -15.90 16.15 -9.46
CA ALA A 179 -16.56 15.70 -8.24
C ALA A 179 -15.84 16.18 -6.95
N TYR A 180 -14.50 16.24 -6.96
CA TYR A 180 -13.77 16.89 -5.86
C TYR A 180 -14.03 18.40 -5.82
N LEU A 181 -13.99 19.07 -6.96
CA LEU A 181 -14.16 20.52 -7.04
C LEU A 181 -15.57 20.99 -6.61
N ASP A 182 -16.58 20.18 -6.88
CA ASP A 182 -17.97 20.46 -6.51
C ASP A 182 -18.24 20.24 -5.01
N SER A 183 -17.35 19.53 -4.31
CA SER A 183 -17.46 19.35 -2.87
C SER A 183 -17.05 20.63 -2.12
N PRO A 184 -17.86 21.08 -1.13
CA PRO A 184 -17.55 22.29 -0.36
C PRO A 184 -16.28 22.17 0.49
N ASP A 185 -15.87 20.95 0.84
CA ASP A 185 -14.66 20.71 1.63
C ASP A 185 -13.46 20.36 0.74
N TRP A 186 -13.64 19.48 -0.26
CA TRP A 186 -12.53 19.04 -1.12
C TRP A 186 -12.12 20.07 -2.16
N GLY A 187 -13.07 20.79 -2.77
CA GLY A 187 -12.78 21.75 -3.83
C GLY A 187 -11.81 22.85 -3.39
N PRO A 188 -12.09 23.56 -2.27
CA PRO A 188 -11.16 24.54 -1.72
C PRO A 188 -9.81 23.94 -1.34
N LEU A 189 -9.80 22.71 -0.81
CA LEU A 189 -8.56 22.02 -0.42
C LEU A 189 -7.68 21.72 -1.63
N LEU A 190 -8.24 21.13 -2.69
CA LEU A 190 -7.52 20.81 -3.91
C LEU A 190 -7.05 22.08 -4.62
N GLN A 191 -7.92 23.09 -4.79
CA GLN A 191 -7.55 24.36 -5.43
C GLN A 191 -6.39 25.05 -4.69
N LYS A 192 -6.44 25.07 -3.35
CA LYS A 192 -5.36 25.64 -2.55
C LYS A 192 -4.07 24.82 -2.68
N ALA A 193 -4.16 23.49 -2.66
CA ALA A 193 -3.00 22.63 -2.92
C ALA A 193 -2.39 22.91 -4.30
N GLN A 194 -3.19 23.02 -5.36
CA GLN A 194 -2.73 23.35 -6.71
C GLN A 194 -2.01 24.72 -6.75
N GLN A 195 -2.54 25.73 -6.07
CA GLN A 195 -1.90 27.05 -5.97
C GLN A 195 -0.53 26.99 -5.27
N ILE A 196 -0.43 26.24 -4.17
CA ILE A 196 0.82 26.04 -3.43
C ILE A 196 1.84 25.32 -4.33
N LEU A 197 1.40 24.28 -5.03
CA LEU A 197 2.24 23.46 -5.88
C LEU A 197 2.75 24.22 -7.12
N ALA A 198 1.90 25.03 -7.76
CA ALA A 198 2.22 25.73 -9.01
C ALA A 198 3.51 26.55 -8.92
N ASP A 199 3.70 27.28 -7.82
CA ASP A 199 4.86 28.15 -7.58
C ASP A 199 5.81 27.60 -6.50
N HIS A 200 5.76 26.30 -6.17
CA HIS A 200 6.70 25.75 -5.22
C HIS A 200 8.13 25.66 -5.82
N PRO A 201 9.20 26.05 -5.09
CA PRO A 201 10.58 25.93 -5.58
C PRO A 201 10.95 24.55 -6.12
N VAL A 202 10.46 23.49 -5.47
CA VAL A 202 10.65 22.10 -5.92
C VAL A 202 10.09 21.90 -7.34
N ASN A 203 8.84 22.30 -7.59
CA ASN A 203 8.24 22.13 -8.91
C ASN A 203 8.92 22.99 -9.97
N ARG A 204 9.30 24.23 -9.67
CA ARG A 204 10.11 25.06 -10.59
C ARG A 204 11.41 24.37 -10.98
N LYS A 205 12.11 23.78 -10.00
CA LYS A 205 13.35 23.03 -10.23
C LYS A 205 13.09 21.78 -11.07
N ARG A 206 12.02 21.03 -10.79
CA ARG A 206 11.64 19.85 -11.58
C ARG A 206 11.38 20.22 -13.05
N VAL A 207 10.59 21.26 -13.30
CA VAL A 207 10.32 21.77 -14.65
C VAL A 207 11.60 22.22 -15.36
N ALA A 208 12.47 22.98 -14.68
CA ALA A 208 13.75 23.42 -15.25
C ALA A 208 14.70 22.25 -15.62
N GLN A 209 14.49 21.07 -15.03
CA GLN A 209 15.22 19.83 -15.32
C GLN A 209 14.50 18.92 -16.32
N GLY A 210 13.36 19.34 -16.88
CA GLY A 210 12.55 18.53 -17.78
C GLY A 210 11.82 17.37 -17.08
N LYS A 211 11.69 17.40 -15.74
CA LYS A 211 10.92 16.43 -14.96
C LYS A 211 9.48 16.88 -14.81
N LEU A 212 8.57 15.91 -14.68
CA LEU A 212 7.16 16.19 -14.41
C LEU A 212 6.99 16.84 -13.01
N PRO A 213 6.31 18.00 -12.91
CA PRO A 213 5.96 18.60 -11.62
C PRO A 213 4.73 17.91 -11.00
N ALA A 214 4.63 17.94 -9.68
CA ALA A 214 3.37 17.59 -9.01
C ALA A 214 2.41 18.79 -9.14
N THR A 215 1.30 18.66 -9.84
CA THR A 215 0.36 19.78 -10.07
C THR A 215 -0.88 19.71 -9.19
N SER A 216 -1.18 18.55 -8.59
CA SER A 216 -2.26 18.38 -7.63
C SER A 216 -1.95 17.30 -6.60
N ILE A 217 -2.75 17.27 -5.54
CA ILE A 217 -2.97 16.08 -4.71
C ILE A 217 -4.14 15.25 -5.27
N TRP A 218 -4.13 13.96 -4.99
CA TRP A 218 -5.22 13.03 -5.31
C TRP A 218 -5.51 12.11 -4.12
N PRO A 219 -6.48 12.45 -3.25
CA PRO A 219 -6.97 11.57 -2.19
C PRO A 219 -7.66 10.33 -2.77
N TRP A 220 -7.49 9.13 -2.20
CA TRP A 220 -8.19 7.91 -2.62
C TRP A 220 -8.02 6.77 -1.61
N GLY A 221 -8.69 5.63 -1.83
CA GLY A 221 -8.45 4.39 -1.07
C GLY A 221 -8.71 4.52 0.43
N SER A 222 -9.76 5.26 0.78
CA SER A 222 -10.03 5.73 2.13
C SER A 222 -10.46 4.63 3.10
N GLY A 223 -10.26 4.87 4.39
CA GLY A 223 -10.77 4.00 5.44
C GLY A 223 -10.56 4.52 6.85
N LYS A 224 -11.38 4.03 7.78
CA LYS A 224 -11.18 4.21 9.23
C LYS A 224 -10.25 3.14 9.78
N MET A 225 -9.61 3.37 10.92
CA MET A 225 -8.80 2.34 11.57
C MET A 225 -9.66 1.09 11.85
N PRO A 226 -9.27 -0.11 11.35
CA PRO A 226 -10.08 -1.30 11.56
C PRO A 226 -10.01 -1.74 13.03
N ALA A 227 -11.16 -2.08 13.60
CA ALA A 227 -11.26 -2.59 14.97
C ALA A 227 -10.94 -4.09 15.00
N MET A 228 -9.65 -4.43 14.92
CA MET A 228 -9.18 -5.81 14.88
C MET A 228 -8.70 -6.25 16.27
N PRO A 229 -9.27 -7.31 16.87
CA PRO A 229 -8.70 -7.86 18.10
C PRO A 229 -7.34 -8.48 17.80
N SER A 230 -6.34 -8.23 18.66
CA SER A 230 -4.98 -8.76 18.44
C SER A 230 -4.95 -10.30 18.36
N LEU A 231 -3.90 -10.84 17.73
CA LEU A 231 -3.68 -12.29 17.72
C LEU A 231 -3.49 -12.86 19.13
N SER A 232 -2.91 -12.09 20.05
CA SER A 232 -2.86 -12.47 21.47
C SER A 232 -4.26 -12.59 22.07
N THR A 233 -5.18 -11.67 21.74
CA THR A 233 -6.57 -11.73 22.23
C THR A 233 -7.34 -12.91 21.64
N ARG A 234 -7.15 -13.18 20.34
CA ARG A 234 -7.92 -14.22 19.63
C ARG A 234 -7.40 -15.63 19.87
N PHE A 235 -6.09 -15.80 19.92
CA PHE A 235 -5.42 -17.10 19.87
C PHE A 235 -4.40 -17.31 20.98
N ASN A 236 -4.17 -16.32 21.85
CA ASN A 236 -3.15 -16.36 22.91
C ASN A 236 -1.75 -16.66 22.35
N ILE A 237 -1.42 -16.02 21.21
CA ILE A 237 -0.10 -16.11 20.57
C ILE A 237 0.53 -14.73 20.43
N SER A 238 1.85 -14.70 20.57
CA SER A 238 2.70 -13.56 20.22
C SER A 238 3.41 -13.82 18.88
N GLY A 239 3.76 -12.77 18.15
CA GLY A 239 4.46 -12.97 16.88
C GLY A 239 5.00 -11.73 16.20
N THR A 240 5.64 -11.99 15.05
CA THR A 240 6.30 -10.97 14.23
C THR A 240 5.82 -11.04 12.77
N MET A 241 5.58 -9.88 12.16
CA MET A 241 5.41 -9.67 10.72
C MET A 241 6.76 -9.26 10.10
N ILE A 242 7.14 -9.93 9.01
CA ILE A 242 8.35 -9.66 8.24
C ILE A 242 7.95 -9.39 6.79
N SER A 243 7.79 -8.11 6.44
CA SER A 243 7.47 -7.67 5.07
C SER A 243 8.25 -6.43 4.67
N ALA A 244 8.52 -6.32 3.37
CA ALA A 244 9.04 -5.10 2.75
C ALA A 244 7.91 -4.13 2.34
N VAL A 245 6.65 -4.57 2.43
CA VAL A 245 5.48 -3.83 1.96
C VAL A 245 4.77 -3.18 3.15
N ASP A 246 4.64 -1.86 3.10
CA ASP A 246 4.04 -1.05 4.18
C ASP A 246 2.63 -1.50 4.55
N LEU A 247 1.83 -1.93 3.56
CA LEU A 247 0.48 -2.44 3.76
C LEU A 247 0.44 -3.64 4.72
N LEU A 248 1.37 -4.58 4.55
CA LEU A 248 1.47 -5.80 5.35
C LEU A 248 2.00 -5.51 6.75
N ASN A 249 2.98 -4.62 6.85
CA ASN A 249 3.47 -4.13 8.14
C ASN A 249 2.35 -3.43 8.92
N GLY A 250 1.54 -2.64 8.23
CA GLY A 250 0.35 -1.99 8.79
C GLY A 250 -0.68 -2.97 9.34
N LEU A 251 -1.01 -4.00 8.55
CA LEU A 251 -1.87 -5.09 8.99
C LEU A 251 -1.29 -5.80 10.22
N GLY A 252 0.02 -6.05 10.24
CA GLY A 252 0.74 -6.59 11.40
C GLY A 252 0.54 -5.75 12.66
N VAL A 253 0.70 -4.42 12.55
CA VAL A 253 0.44 -3.49 13.66
C VAL A 253 -1.01 -3.59 14.13
N CYS A 254 -1.98 -3.58 13.20
CA CYS A 254 -3.41 -3.66 13.54
C CYS A 254 -3.78 -4.95 14.30
N VAL A 255 -3.06 -6.06 14.08
CA VAL A 255 -3.32 -7.33 14.77
C VAL A 255 -2.37 -7.59 15.95
N GLY A 256 -1.56 -6.60 16.33
CA GLY A 256 -0.66 -6.67 17.49
C GLY A 256 0.57 -7.55 17.28
N LEU A 257 1.08 -7.65 16.06
CA LEU A 257 2.38 -8.27 15.75
C LEU A 257 3.50 -7.24 15.85
N ASP A 258 4.68 -7.71 16.28
CA ASP A 258 5.91 -6.93 16.12
C ASP A 258 6.28 -6.81 14.64
N ILE A 259 6.91 -5.72 14.25
CA ILE A 259 7.36 -5.51 12.86
C ILE A 259 8.88 -5.63 12.80
N ALA A 260 9.38 -6.64 12.08
CA ALA A 260 10.82 -6.78 11.85
C ALA A 260 11.25 -5.99 10.61
N LYS A 261 12.11 -4.99 10.82
CA LYS A 261 12.79 -4.28 9.74
C LYS A 261 14.07 -5.02 9.36
N VAL A 262 14.07 -5.62 8.18
CA VAL A 262 15.22 -6.36 7.64
C VAL A 262 15.97 -5.47 6.67
N GLU A 263 17.25 -5.21 6.95
CA GLU A 263 18.11 -4.46 6.05
C GLU A 263 18.21 -5.15 4.69
N GLY A 264 18.04 -4.39 3.61
CA GLY A 264 18.03 -4.92 2.25
C GLY A 264 16.74 -5.66 1.85
N ALA A 265 15.69 -5.67 2.67
CA ALA A 265 14.38 -6.16 2.24
C ALA A 265 13.69 -5.15 1.33
N THR A 266 13.93 -5.24 0.02
CA THR A 266 13.46 -4.28 -0.99
C THR A 266 12.02 -4.53 -1.45
N GLY A 267 11.53 -5.76 -1.27
CA GLY A 267 10.26 -6.21 -1.89
C GLY A 267 10.41 -6.59 -3.36
N TYR A 268 11.61 -6.50 -3.94
CA TYR A 268 11.89 -6.90 -5.31
C TYR A 268 12.71 -8.20 -5.38
N ILE A 269 13.04 -8.63 -6.60
CA ILE A 269 13.90 -9.80 -6.84
C ILE A 269 15.28 -9.71 -6.15
N ASP A 270 15.76 -8.50 -5.88
CA ASP A 270 17.03 -8.21 -5.20
C ASP A 270 16.91 -8.12 -3.67
N THR A 271 15.75 -8.48 -3.12
CA THR A 271 15.47 -8.45 -1.68
C THR A 271 16.38 -9.40 -0.89
N ASN A 272 16.65 -9.06 0.37
CA ASN A 272 17.46 -9.87 1.26
C ASN A 272 16.67 -11.07 1.83
N TYR A 273 16.60 -12.16 1.05
CA TYR A 273 15.92 -13.41 1.46
C TYR A 273 16.56 -14.04 2.71
N GLU A 274 17.89 -14.06 2.77
CA GLU A 274 18.63 -14.62 3.92
C GLU A 274 18.37 -13.82 5.19
N GLY A 275 18.34 -12.50 5.11
CA GLY A 275 18.00 -11.62 6.22
C GLY A 275 16.57 -11.84 6.72
N LYS A 276 15.60 -12.02 5.81
CA LYS A 276 14.22 -12.36 6.19
C LYS A 276 14.14 -13.71 6.90
N ALA A 277 14.86 -14.72 6.40
CA ALA A 277 14.93 -16.04 7.03
C ALA A 277 15.58 -15.99 8.42
N ALA A 278 16.70 -15.27 8.56
CA ALA A 278 17.38 -15.07 9.84
C ALA A 278 16.48 -14.36 10.86
N ALA A 279 15.82 -13.28 10.46
CA ALA A 279 14.87 -12.56 11.31
C ALA A 279 13.68 -13.43 11.71
N ALA A 280 13.20 -14.31 10.82
CA ALA A 280 12.13 -15.26 11.15
C ALA A 280 12.57 -16.27 12.21
N LEU A 281 13.77 -16.84 12.07
CA LEU A 281 14.31 -17.78 13.05
C LEU A 281 14.51 -17.11 14.42
N GLU A 282 15.09 -15.91 14.43
CA GLU A 282 15.31 -15.13 15.65
C GLU A 282 13.99 -14.75 16.34
N ALA A 283 12.97 -14.35 15.58
CA ALA A 283 11.64 -14.06 16.13
C ALA A 283 11.01 -15.32 16.72
N LEU A 284 11.11 -16.46 16.03
CA LEU A 284 10.60 -17.72 16.55
C LEU A 284 11.29 -18.13 17.85
N GLU A 285 12.55 -17.77 18.12
CA GLU A 285 13.20 -18.08 19.42
C GLU A 285 12.45 -17.52 20.63
N ARG A 286 11.79 -16.36 20.46
CA ARG A 286 11.12 -15.60 21.52
C ARG A 286 9.59 -15.59 21.44
N GLN A 287 9.01 -15.95 20.30
CA GLN A 287 7.57 -15.84 20.03
C GLN A 287 6.98 -17.12 19.44
N ASP A 288 5.65 -17.15 19.40
CA ASP A 288 4.89 -18.33 18.95
C ASP A 288 4.67 -18.34 17.44
N PHE A 289 4.69 -17.17 16.79
CA PHE A 289 4.25 -17.00 15.42
C PHE A 289 5.15 -16.06 14.62
N VAL A 290 5.43 -16.40 13.37
CA VAL A 290 6.03 -15.49 12.40
C VAL A 290 5.29 -15.54 11.07
N PHE A 291 4.98 -14.36 10.53
CA PHE A 291 4.48 -14.17 9.18
C PHE A 291 5.59 -13.60 8.30
N VAL A 292 6.07 -14.37 7.33
CA VAL A 292 7.08 -13.95 6.36
C VAL A 292 6.41 -13.72 5.02
N HIS A 293 6.52 -12.51 4.50
CA HIS A 293 5.96 -12.11 3.22
C HIS A 293 7.06 -11.85 2.20
N LEU A 294 6.94 -12.48 1.03
CA LEU A 294 7.83 -12.36 -0.12
C LEU A 294 7.06 -11.78 -1.31
N GLU A 295 7.31 -10.50 -1.59
CA GLU A 295 6.64 -9.74 -2.65
C GLU A 295 7.17 -10.03 -4.07
N ALA A 296 8.41 -10.50 -4.17
CA ALA A 296 9.11 -10.61 -5.46
C ALA A 296 8.36 -11.40 -6.57
N PRO A 297 7.60 -12.48 -6.29
CA PRO A 297 6.87 -13.18 -7.35
C PRO A 297 5.74 -12.33 -7.96
N ASP A 298 5.00 -11.57 -7.16
CA ASP A 298 3.96 -10.64 -7.65
C ASP A 298 4.55 -9.56 -8.58
N GLU A 299 5.67 -8.95 -8.16
CA GLU A 299 6.36 -7.95 -8.98
C GLU A 299 6.87 -8.53 -10.31
N ALA A 300 7.32 -9.79 -10.32
CA ALA A 300 7.71 -10.47 -11.55
C ALA A 300 6.50 -10.71 -12.48
N GLY A 301 5.36 -11.13 -11.90
CA GLY A 301 4.09 -11.34 -12.59
C GLY A 301 3.59 -10.06 -13.26
N HIS A 302 3.54 -8.94 -12.52
CA HIS A 302 3.11 -7.63 -13.05
C HIS A 302 3.99 -7.13 -14.21
N GLN A 303 5.26 -7.52 -14.26
CA GLN A 303 6.20 -7.12 -15.31
C GLN A 303 6.29 -8.10 -16.48
N GLY A 304 5.59 -9.24 -16.40
CA GLY A 304 5.71 -10.34 -17.37
C GLY A 304 7.12 -10.90 -17.44
N ARG A 305 7.84 -10.91 -16.32
CA ARG A 305 9.20 -11.47 -16.22
C ARG A 305 9.13 -12.93 -15.77
N LEU A 306 9.77 -13.80 -16.54
CA LEU A 306 9.95 -15.24 -16.25
C LEU A 306 11.41 -15.49 -15.86
#